data_AF-A0A8D1EFH3-F1
#
_entry.id   AF-A0A8D1EFH3-F1
#
_cell.length_a   1.000
_cell.length_b   1.000
_cell.length_c   1.000
_cell.angle_alpha   90.00
_cell.angle_beta   90.00
_cell.angle_gamma   90.00
#
_symmetry.space_group_name_H-M   'P 1'
#
loop_
_entity.id
_entity.type
_entity.pdbx_description
1 polymer ?
#
loop_
_entity_poly.entity_id
_entity_poly.type
_entity_poly.pdbx_seq_one_letter_code
_entity_poly.pdbx_strand_id
1 'polypeptide(L)'
;MELCHFVSLEILNLYHNCIRVIPEAIVNLQMLTYLNLSRNQLSALPACLCGLPLKVLIASNNKLGSLPEEIGQLKQLMELDVSCNEITALPQQIGQLKSLRELNVRRNYLKVLPQELVDLPLVKFDFSCNKVLVIPICFREMKQLQVLLLENNPLQSPPAQVRGSPSKRSDLVCIVNMLNENAKMKMCGSSCCGAAETNPTRSHEVAGSIPGLPECVKDPALP
;
A
#
# COMPACT_ATOMS: atom_id res chain seq x y z
N MET A 1 -15.71 16.87 21.25
CA MET A 1 -16.12 15.59 20.63
C MET A 1 -16.88 14.80 21.67
N GLU A 2 -18.21 14.85 21.64
CA GLU A 2 -19.09 14.19 22.62
C GLU A 2 -19.35 12.71 22.30
N LEU A 3 -18.85 12.22 21.15
CA LEU A 3 -19.03 10.85 20.67
C LEU A 3 -18.43 9.77 21.59
N CYS A 4 -17.39 10.12 22.35
CA CYS A 4 -16.70 9.21 23.27
C CYS A 4 -17.54 8.83 24.51
N HIS A 5 -18.76 9.37 24.65
CA HIS A 5 -19.71 8.98 25.69
C HIS A 5 -20.63 7.82 25.27
N PHE A 6 -20.68 7.47 23.98
CA PHE A 6 -21.51 6.36 23.49
C PHE A 6 -20.79 5.02 23.72
N VAL A 7 -20.69 4.61 24.98
CA VAL A 7 -19.96 3.41 25.42
C VAL A 7 -20.48 2.11 24.80
N SER A 8 -21.72 2.09 24.33
CA SER A 8 -22.35 0.95 23.64
C SER A 8 -22.15 0.94 22.13
N LEU A 9 -21.36 1.87 21.57
CA LEU A 9 -21.16 1.97 20.13
C LEU A 9 -20.27 0.82 19.64
N GLU A 10 -20.81 -0.01 18.75
CA GLU A 10 -20.08 -1.13 18.15
C GLU A 10 -19.45 -0.79 16.79
N ILE A 11 -20.07 0.15 16.07
CA ILE A 11 -19.70 0.54 14.72
C ILE A 11 -19.57 2.05 14.66
N LEU A 12 -18.39 2.53 14.26
CA LEU A 12 -18.12 3.95 14.04
C LEU A 12 -17.60 4.14 12.62
N ASN A 13 -18.39 4.85 11.81
CA ASN A 13 -18.01 5.20 10.44
C ASN A 13 -17.79 6.72 10.33
N LEU A 14 -16.55 7.10 10.09
CA LEU A 14 -16.09 8.48 9.90
C LEU A 14 -15.53 8.68 8.48
N TYR A 15 -15.97 7.84 7.53
CA TYR A 15 -15.59 7.93 6.13
C TYR A 15 -15.81 9.33 5.54
N HIS A 16 -14.84 9.80 4.75
CA HIS A 16 -14.93 11.03 3.97
C HIS A 16 -15.22 12.29 4.82
N ASN A 17 -14.36 12.51 5.80
CA ASN A 17 -14.37 13.71 6.63
C ASN A 17 -13.02 14.46 6.51
N CYS A 18 -12.86 15.53 7.29
CA CYS A 18 -11.61 16.30 7.35
C CYS A 18 -10.83 16.04 8.66
N ILE A 19 -10.95 14.84 9.23
CA ILE A 19 -10.36 14.52 10.52
C ILE A 19 -8.84 14.44 10.38
N ARG A 20 -8.13 15.19 11.22
CA ARG A 20 -6.66 15.23 11.25
C ARG A 20 -6.07 14.42 12.40
N VAL A 21 -6.81 14.31 13.50
CA VAL A 21 -6.39 13.62 14.72
C VAL A 21 -7.59 12.88 15.30
N ILE A 22 -7.37 11.65 15.73
CA ILE A 22 -8.33 10.91 16.57
C ILE A 22 -8.02 11.24 18.03
N PRO A 23 -8.99 11.73 18.82
CA PRO A 23 -8.76 12.07 20.21
C PRO A 23 -8.51 10.80 21.03
N GLU A 24 -7.68 10.90 22.07
CA GLU A 24 -7.38 9.76 22.95
C GLU A 24 -8.63 9.19 23.64
N ALA A 25 -9.65 10.02 23.84
CA ALA A 25 -10.96 9.63 24.37
C ALA A 25 -11.68 8.56 23.52
N ILE A 26 -11.22 8.23 22.31
CA ILE A 26 -11.71 7.07 21.53
C ILE A 26 -11.63 5.77 22.34
N VAL A 27 -10.70 5.68 23.31
CA VAL A 27 -10.55 4.54 24.21
C VAL A 27 -11.82 4.26 25.02
N ASN A 28 -12.72 5.22 25.21
CA ASN A 28 -13.95 5.00 25.97
C ASN A 28 -14.97 4.12 25.22
N LEU A 29 -14.79 3.89 23.91
CA LEU A 29 -15.69 3.10 23.08
C LEU A 29 -15.37 1.59 23.22
N GLN A 30 -15.54 1.06 24.43
CA GLN A 30 -15.14 -0.31 24.81
C GLN A 30 -15.92 -1.43 24.10
N MET A 31 -17.00 -1.10 23.38
CA MET A 31 -17.75 -2.06 22.55
C MET A 31 -17.42 -1.93 21.06
N LEU A 32 -16.52 -1.02 20.67
CA LEU A 32 -16.25 -0.71 19.27
C LEU A 32 -15.49 -1.85 18.60
N THR A 33 -16.15 -2.50 17.65
CA THR A 33 -15.59 -3.62 16.88
C THR A 33 -15.30 -3.25 15.42
N TYR A 34 -15.98 -2.23 14.88
CA TYR A 34 -15.77 -1.74 13.53
C TYR A 34 -15.46 -0.24 13.55
N LEU A 35 -14.33 0.14 12.96
CA LEU A 35 -13.92 1.52 12.83
C LEU A 35 -13.48 1.83 11.40
N ASN A 36 -14.19 2.73 10.74
CA ASN A 36 -13.83 3.26 9.42
C ASN A 36 -13.44 4.73 9.52
N LEU A 37 -12.18 5.01 9.22
CA LEU A 37 -11.53 6.32 9.20
C LEU A 37 -11.11 6.74 7.79
N SER A 38 -11.58 6.04 6.76
CA SER A 38 -11.07 6.23 5.41
C SER A 38 -11.42 7.60 4.83
N ARG A 39 -10.57 8.08 3.91
CA ARG A 39 -10.71 9.40 3.27
C ARG A 39 -10.77 10.54 4.30
N ASN A 40 -9.75 10.61 5.13
CA ASN A 40 -9.53 11.71 6.07
C ASN A 40 -8.14 12.33 5.83
N GLN A 41 -7.63 13.10 6.80
CA GLN A 41 -6.32 13.75 6.76
C GLN A 41 -5.43 13.31 7.93
N LEU A 42 -5.61 12.07 8.41
CA LEU A 42 -4.87 11.54 9.55
C LEU A 42 -3.39 11.37 9.21
N SER A 43 -2.51 11.92 10.05
CA SER A 43 -1.06 11.73 9.94
C SER A 43 -0.54 10.55 10.78
N ALA A 44 -1.29 10.17 11.82
CA ALA A 44 -0.98 9.05 12.69
C ALA A 44 -2.26 8.45 13.31
N LEU A 45 -2.19 7.19 13.71
CA LEU A 45 -3.19 6.56 14.59
C LEU A 45 -2.68 6.63 16.03
N PRO A 46 -3.50 7.07 17.00
CA PRO A 46 -3.06 7.14 18.39
C PRO A 46 -2.91 5.73 18.98
N ALA A 47 -1.88 5.51 19.80
CA ALA A 47 -1.61 4.21 20.42
C ALA A 47 -2.80 3.67 21.25
N CYS A 48 -3.57 4.55 21.89
CA CYS A 48 -4.75 4.17 22.67
C CYS A 48 -5.86 3.49 21.83
N LEU A 49 -5.89 3.71 20.51
CA LEU A 49 -6.82 3.01 19.60
C LEU A 49 -6.58 1.51 19.61
N CYS A 50 -5.34 1.08 19.88
CA CYS A 50 -4.94 -0.32 19.92
C CYS A 50 -5.44 -1.07 21.17
N GLY A 51 -6.00 -0.36 22.16
CA GLY A 51 -6.66 -0.94 23.32
C GLY A 51 -8.13 -1.31 23.10
N LEU A 52 -8.71 -1.00 21.93
CA LEU A 52 -10.10 -1.28 21.62
C LEU A 52 -10.30 -2.71 21.08
N PRO A 53 -11.48 -3.34 21.27
CA PRO A 53 -11.76 -4.68 20.77
C PRO A 53 -12.11 -4.70 19.27
N LEU A 54 -11.31 -4.00 18.46
CA LEU A 54 -11.55 -3.87 17.02
C LEU A 54 -11.38 -5.21 16.32
N LYS A 55 -12.37 -5.54 15.50
CA LYS A 55 -12.38 -6.65 14.53
C LYS A 55 -12.06 -6.15 13.13
N VAL A 56 -12.45 -4.93 12.80
CA VAL A 56 -12.22 -4.30 11.51
C VAL A 56 -11.74 -2.87 11.70
N LEU A 57 -10.59 -2.55 11.12
CA LEU A 57 -10.02 -1.20 11.10
C LEU A 57 -9.70 -0.80 9.66
N ILE A 58 -10.46 0.14 9.13
CA ILE A 58 -10.25 0.70 7.80
C ILE A 58 -9.78 2.15 7.95
N ALA A 59 -8.56 2.45 7.55
CA ALA A 59 -7.96 3.79 7.60
C ALA A 59 -7.32 4.18 6.26
N SER A 60 -7.89 3.67 5.15
CA SER A 60 -7.39 3.92 3.80
C SER A 60 -7.58 5.37 3.34
N ASN A 61 -6.74 5.84 2.41
CA ASN A 61 -6.78 7.22 1.90
C ASN A 61 -6.61 8.26 3.03
N ASN A 62 -5.51 8.15 3.76
CA ASN A 62 -5.05 9.12 4.76
C ASN A 62 -3.59 9.52 4.46
N LYS A 63 -2.89 10.11 5.44
CA LYS A 63 -1.48 10.49 5.35
C LYS A 63 -0.65 9.78 6.43
N LEU A 64 -0.99 8.53 6.76
CA LEU A 64 -0.32 7.78 7.82
C LEU A 64 1.13 7.47 7.39
N GLY A 65 2.12 7.96 8.14
CA GLY A 65 3.54 7.68 7.87
C GLY A 65 4.03 6.35 8.44
N SER A 66 3.35 5.85 9.48
CA SER A 66 3.63 4.58 10.17
C SER A 66 2.38 4.08 10.89
N LEU A 67 2.42 2.84 11.35
CA LEU A 67 1.48 2.30 12.33
C LEU A 67 2.12 2.32 13.71
N PRO A 68 1.34 2.54 14.79
CA PRO A 68 1.83 2.43 16.16
C PRO A 68 2.33 1.02 16.45
N GLU A 69 3.36 0.87 17.28
CA GLU A 69 3.87 -0.44 17.71
C GLU A 69 2.82 -1.22 18.49
N GLU A 70 1.93 -0.52 19.17
CA GLU A 70 0.80 -1.05 19.91
C GLU A 70 -0.22 -1.74 19.00
N ILE A 71 -0.14 -1.63 17.66
CA ILE A 71 -1.05 -2.34 16.75
C ILE A 71 -1.14 -3.83 17.07
N GLY A 72 -0.05 -4.44 17.56
CA GLY A 72 -0.02 -5.84 18.00
C GLY A 72 -0.98 -6.17 19.15
N GLN A 73 -1.52 -5.18 19.88
CA GLN A 73 -2.50 -5.35 20.96
C GLN A 73 -3.91 -5.67 20.46
N LEU A 74 -4.23 -5.37 19.19
CA LEU A 74 -5.54 -5.65 18.59
C LEU A 74 -5.73 -7.15 18.28
N LYS A 75 -5.75 -8.01 19.30
CA LYS A 75 -5.77 -9.47 19.16
C LYS A 75 -7.00 -10.01 18.42
N GLN A 76 -8.09 -9.24 18.38
CA GLN A 76 -9.34 -9.60 17.72
C GLN A 76 -9.46 -9.07 16.29
N LEU A 77 -8.47 -8.30 15.81
CA LEU A 77 -8.51 -7.69 14.48
C LEU A 77 -8.42 -8.77 13.41
N MET A 78 -9.43 -8.80 12.54
CA MET A 78 -9.55 -9.72 11.41
C MET A 78 -9.22 -9.04 10.08
N GLU A 79 -9.51 -7.75 9.98
CA GLU A 79 -9.28 -6.96 8.77
C GLU A 79 -8.60 -5.63 9.11
N LEU A 80 -7.48 -5.37 8.43
CA LEU A 80 -6.75 -4.11 8.49
C LEU A 80 -6.53 -3.57 7.07
N ASP A 81 -7.17 -2.45 6.76
CA ASP A 81 -6.94 -1.71 5.51
C ASP A 81 -6.31 -0.34 5.82
N VAL A 82 -5.05 -0.19 5.45
CA VAL A 82 -4.28 1.05 5.54
C VAL A 82 -3.74 1.45 4.16
N SER A 83 -4.44 1.04 3.10
CA SER A 83 -4.06 1.35 1.74
C SER A 83 -4.15 2.84 1.41
N CYS A 84 -3.40 3.28 0.39
CA CYS A 84 -3.32 4.69 -0.02
C CYS A 84 -2.93 5.60 1.15
N ASN A 85 -1.79 5.32 1.77
CA ASN A 85 -1.19 6.10 2.85
C ASN A 85 0.30 6.37 2.52
N GLU A 86 1.05 6.89 3.50
CA GLU A 86 2.46 7.24 3.36
C GLU A 86 3.36 6.27 4.15
N ILE A 87 2.91 5.04 4.40
CA ILE A 87 3.58 4.09 5.30
C ILE A 87 4.89 3.61 4.67
N THR A 88 5.99 3.78 5.40
CA THR A 88 7.34 3.41 4.94
C THR A 88 7.82 2.06 5.44
N ALA A 89 7.31 1.62 6.60
CA ALA A 89 7.58 0.32 7.21
C ALA A 89 6.38 -0.14 8.04
N LEU A 90 6.23 -1.47 8.16
CA LEU A 90 5.31 -2.08 9.11
C LEU A 90 6.07 -2.41 10.42
N PRO A 91 5.49 -2.15 11.60
CA PRO A 91 6.12 -2.50 12.87
C PRO A 91 6.19 -4.03 13.02
N GLN A 92 7.23 -4.56 13.69
CA GLN A 92 7.39 -6.01 13.92
C GLN A 92 6.22 -6.59 14.73
N GLN A 93 5.63 -5.77 15.60
CA GLN A 93 4.47 -6.09 16.42
C GLN A 93 3.23 -6.45 15.60
N ILE A 94 3.20 -6.16 14.28
CA ILE A 94 2.14 -6.62 13.38
C ILE A 94 1.97 -8.15 13.46
N GLY A 95 3.05 -8.92 13.65
CA GLY A 95 3.01 -10.40 13.79
C GLY A 95 2.27 -10.91 15.03
N GLN A 96 1.88 -10.01 15.93
CA GLN A 96 1.11 -10.34 17.12
C GLN A 96 -0.41 -10.33 16.89
N LEU A 97 -0.88 -9.94 15.71
CA LEU A 97 -2.30 -9.90 15.32
C LEU A 97 -2.84 -11.30 15.01
N LYS A 98 -3.03 -12.13 16.05
CA LYS A 98 -3.36 -13.56 15.90
C LYS A 98 -4.72 -13.88 15.25
N SER A 99 -5.55 -12.88 15.00
CA SER A 99 -6.83 -13.05 14.29
C SER A 99 -6.83 -12.48 12.87
N LEU A 100 -5.75 -11.83 12.42
CA LEU A 100 -5.75 -11.08 11.16
C LEU A 100 -5.83 -12.02 9.96
N ARG A 101 -6.87 -11.85 9.15
CA ARG A 101 -7.13 -12.62 7.93
C ARG A 101 -6.85 -11.81 6.68
N GLU A 102 -7.18 -10.53 6.70
CA GLU A 102 -6.98 -9.61 5.57
C GLU A 102 -6.08 -8.44 5.98
N LEU A 103 -4.99 -8.27 5.24
CA LEU A 103 -4.10 -7.13 5.38
C LEU A 103 -3.99 -6.42 4.02
N ASN A 104 -4.38 -5.16 3.98
CA ASN A 104 -4.24 -4.31 2.80
C ASN A 104 -3.35 -3.11 3.12
N VAL A 105 -2.16 -3.11 2.51
CA VAL A 105 -1.15 -2.04 2.59
C VAL A 105 -0.82 -1.51 1.19
N ARG A 106 -1.72 -1.71 0.21
CA ARG A 106 -1.58 -1.24 -1.15
C ARG A 106 -1.33 0.27 -1.23
N ARG A 107 -0.54 0.73 -2.20
CA ARG A 107 -0.25 2.16 -2.44
C ARG A 107 0.29 2.83 -1.17
N ASN A 108 1.42 2.32 -0.70
CA ASN A 108 2.25 2.90 0.35
C ASN A 108 3.70 3.01 -0.16
N TYR A 109 4.64 3.30 0.74
CA TYR A 109 6.07 3.42 0.43
C TYR A 109 6.91 2.31 1.07
N LEU A 110 6.32 1.13 1.30
CA LEU A 110 7.00 0.01 1.93
C LEU A 110 8.20 -0.45 1.09
N LYS A 111 9.39 -0.49 1.70
CA LYS A 111 10.62 -1.01 1.08
C LYS A 111 10.93 -2.45 1.47
N VAL A 112 10.58 -2.81 2.69
CA VAL A 112 10.86 -4.11 3.32
C VAL A 112 9.59 -4.62 4.00
N LEU A 113 9.39 -5.93 3.95
CA LEU A 113 8.32 -6.61 4.67
C LEU A 113 8.91 -7.28 5.92
N PRO A 114 8.33 -7.08 7.13
CA PRO A 114 8.79 -7.75 8.34
C PRO A 114 8.62 -9.27 8.24
N GLN A 115 9.55 -10.02 8.82
CA GLN A 115 9.50 -11.49 8.81
C GLN A 115 8.36 -12.01 9.68
N GLU A 116 7.96 -11.22 10.69
CA GLU A 116 6.90 -11.48 11.65
C GLU A 116 5.51 -11.61 11.00
N LEU A 117 5.34 -11.19 9.73
CA LEU A 117 4.13 -11.46 8.95
C LEU A 117 3.88 -12.97 8.75
N VAL A 118 4.91 -13.80 8.89
CA VAL A 118 4.79 -15.27 8.84
C VAL A 118 3.92 -15.85 9.96
N ASP A 119 3.87 -15.17 11.11
CA ASP A 119 3.12 -15.62 12.28
C ASP A 119 1.61 -15.32 12.17
N LEU A 120 1.21 -14.65 11.10
CA LEU A 120 -0.16 -14.22 10.88
C LEU A 120 -0.97 -15.27 10.11
N PRO A 121 -2.21 -15.54 10.55
CA PRO A 121 -3.15 -16.40 9.84
C PRO A 121 -3.78 -15.70 8.62
N LEU A 122 -2.96 -15.03 7.80
CA LEU A 122 -3.43 -14.26 6.65
C LEU A 122 -3.99 -15.19 5.57
N VAL A 123 -5.18 -14.84 5.09
CA VAL A 123 -5.83 -15.42 3.92
C VAL A 123 -5.59 -14.55 2.70
N LYS A 124 -5.58 -13.23 2.89
CA LYS A 124 -5.36 -12.25 1.83
C LYS A 124 -4.38 -11.17 2.27
N PHE A 125 -3.39 -10.93 1.43
CA PHE A 125 -2.40 -9.89 1.65
C PHE A 125 -2.17 -9.10 0.37
N ASP A 126 -2.49 -7.81 0.40
CA ASP A 126 -2.24 -6.88 -0.69
C ASP A 126 -1.19 -5.84 -0.29
N PHE A 127 -0.02 -5.91 -0.92
CA PHE A 127 1.03 -4.91 -0.83
C PHE A 127 1.40 -4.33 -2.21
N SER A 128 0.47 -4.40 -3.17
CA SER A 128 0.66 -3.85 -4.50
C SER A 128 0.93 -2.33 -4.46
N CYS A 129 1.59 -1.81 -5.49
CA CYS A 129 1.95 -0.40 -5.61
C CYS A 129 2.79 0.12 -4.43
N ASN A 130 3.81 -0.64 -4.00
CA ASN A 130 4.77 -0.25 -2.98
C ASN A 130 6.19 -0.12 -3.59
N LYS A 131 7.22 -0.09 -2.74
CA LYS A 131 8.63 -0.04 -3.11
C LYS A 131 9.39 -1.30 -2.66
N VAL A 132 8.70 -2.42 -2.49
CA VAL A 132 9.27 -3.66 -1.96
C VAL A 132 10.27 -4.23 -2.96
N LEU A 133 11.48 -4.50 -2.49
CA LEU A 133 12.58 -5.02 -3.32
C LEU A 133 12.65 -6.55 -3.31
N VAL A 134 12.38 -7.16 -2.15
CA VAL A 134 12.52 -8.59 -1.90
C VAL A 134 11.40 -9.07 -0.99
N ILE A 135 10.87 -10.26 -1.27
CA ILE A 135 9.93 -10.96 -0.39
C ILE A 135 10.73 -11.88 0.53
N PRO A 136 10.55 -11.82 1.86
CA PRO A 136 11.24 -12.71 2.79
C PRO A 136 10.98 -14.20 2.48
N ILE A 137 12.03 -15.02 2.51
CA ILE A 137 11.94 -16.46 2.19
C ILE A 137 11.00 -17.21 3.15
N CYS A 138 10.88 -16.73 4.40
CA CYS A 138 9.99 -17.31 5.40
C CYS A 138 8.50 -17.22 5.03
N PHE A 139 8.09 -16.39 4.08
CA PHE A 139 6.68 -16.28 3.67
C PHE A 139 6.15 -17.56 3.03
N ARG A 140 7.03 -18.49 2.62
CA ARG A 140 6.65 -19.85 2.21
C ARG A 140 5.92 -20.63 3.31
N GLU A 141 6.09 -20.26 4.58
CA GLU A 141 5.45 -20.93 5.71
C GLU A 141 4.02 -20.42 5.96
N MET A 142 3.55 -19.40 5.22
CA MET A 142 2.20 -18.83 5.32
C MET A 142 1.16 -19.77 4.69
N LYS A 143 0.86 -20.87 5.36
CA LYS A 143 0.00 -21.96 4.84
C LYS A 143 -1.47 -21.59 4.60
N GLN A 144 -1.93 -20.48 5.19
CA GLN A 144 -3.32 -20.03 5.08
C GLN A 144 -3.54 -19.01 3.96
N LEU A 145 -2.45 -18.51 3.36
CA LEU A 145 -2.50 -17.45 2.37
C LEU A 145 -3.07 -17.99 1.04
N GLN A 146 -4.19 -17.43 0.62
CA GLN A 146 -4.89 -17.80 -0.61
C GLN A 146 -4.69 -16.73 -1.70
N VAL A 147 -4.68 -15.46 -1.28
CA VAL A 147 -4.59 -14.32 -2.20
C VAL A 147 -3.40 -13.46 -1.79
N LEU A 148 -2.46 -13.30 -2.71
CA LEU A 148 -1.31 -12.42 -2.54
C LEU A 148 -1.27 -11.46 -3.72
N LEU A 149 -1.36 -10.16 -3.46
CA LEU A 149 -1.34 -9.11 -4.48
C LEU A 149 -0.09 -8.26 -4.28
N LEU A 150 0.82 -8.30 -5.27
CA LEU A 150 2.15 -7.71 -5.16
C LEU A 150 2.55 -6.86 -6.36
N GLU A 151 1.63 -6.68 -7.31
CA GLU A 151 1.80 -5.90 -8.54
C GLU A 151 2.38 -4.51 -8.27
N ASN A 152 3.11 -3.94 -9.24
CA ASN A 152 3.70 -2.60 -9.14
C ASN A 152 4.67 -2.43 -7.94
N ASN A 153 5.55 -3.41 -7.71
CA ASN A 153 6.71 -3.29 -6.84
C ASN A 153 8.01 -3.48 -7.64
N PRO A 154 9.11 -2.75 -7.32
CA PRO A 154 10.41 -2.89 -7.97
C PRO A 154 11.17 -4.14 -7.50
N LEU A 155 10.54 -5.31 -7.57
CA LEU A 155 11.11 -6.58 -7.12
C LEU A 155 12.34 -6.94 -7.98
N GLN A 156 13.49 -7.15 -7.34
CA GLN A 156 14.76 -7.30 -8.05
C GLN A 156 14.97 -8.67 -8.69
N SER A 157 14.15 -9.69 -8.39
CA SER A 157 14.06 -10.97 -9.11
C SER A 157 13.09 -11.91 -8.40
N PRO A 158 12.54 -12.94 -9.08
CA PRO A 158 11.92 -14.08 -8.40
C PRO A 158 12.89 -14.72 -7.39
N PRO A 159 12.44 -15.29 -6.26
CA PRO A 159 13.28 -16.11 -5.39
C PRO A 159 13.75 -17.37 -6.14
N ALA A 160 14.81 -17.24 -6.91
CA ALA A 160 15.43 -18.29 -7.68
C ALA A 160 16.39 -19.13 -6.82
N GLN A 161 15.89 -19.75 -5.74
CA GLN A 161 16.66 -20.77 -4.97
C GLN A 161 15.80 -21.89 -4.35
N VAL A 162 14.68 -22.29 -4.97
CA VAL A 162 14.06 -23.59 -4.68
C VAL A 162 14.69 -24.66 -5.58
N ARG A 163 15.98 -24.95 -5.36
CA ARG A 163 16.62 -26.18 -5.85
C ARG A 163 16.95 -27.07 -4.65
N GLY A 164 15.89 -27.49 -3.97
CA GLY A 164 15.92 -28.49 -2.89
C GLY A 164 14.66 -29.33 -2.99
N SER A 165 14.85 -30.58 -3.41
CA SER A 165 13.95 -31.76 -3.35
C SER A 165 12.41 -31.54 -3.35
N PRO A 166 11.68 -32.06 -4.36
CA PRO A 166 10.22 -32.04 -4.38
C PRO A 166 9.69 -33.20 -3.51
N SER A 167 9.16 -32.89 -2.32
CA SER A 167 8.41 -33.90 -1.55
C SER A 167 6.93 -33.60 -1.39
N LYS A 168 6.42 -32.41 -1.75
CA LYS A 168 4.97 -32.16 -1.83
C LYS A 168 4.62 -31.23 -3.00
N ARG A 169 3.95 -31.79 -4.01
CA ARG A 169 3.49 -31.11 -5.24
C ARG A 169 2.40 -30.06 -5.02
N SER A 170 1.86 -29.91 -3.80
CA SER A 170 0.82 -28.92 -3.45
C SER A 170 1.37 -27.54 -3.09
N ASP A 171 2.60 -27.47 -2.56
CA ASP A 171 3.10 -26.23 -1.93
C ASP A 171 3.86 -25.33 -2.93
N LEU A 172 4.23 -25.89 -4.09
CA LEU A 172 4.92 -25.18 -5.16
C LEU A 172 3.97 -24.41 -6.10
N VAL A 173 2.70 -24.79 -6.21
CA VAL A 173 1.80 -24.22 -7.23
C VAL A 173 1.48 -22.75 -6.94
N CYS A 174 1.39 -22.34 -5.68
CA CYS A 174 1.03 -20.95 -5.36
C CYS A 174 2.20 -19.98 -5.60
N ILE A 175 3.42 -20.35 -5.20
CA ILE A 175 4.61 -19.49 -5.38
C ILE A 175 5.14 -19.55 -6.81
N VAL A 176 5.11 -20.71 -7.49
CA VAL A 176 5.55 -20.82 -8.89
C VAL A 176 4.61 -20.06 -9.83
N ASN A 177 3.30 -20.01 -9.55
CA ASN A 177 2.37 -19.18 -10.32
C ASN A 177 2.59 -17.68 -10.10
N MET A 178 3.00 -17.25 -8.91
CA MET A 178 3.39 -15.84 -8.66
C MET A 178 4.61 -15.38 -9.45
N LEU A 179 5.49 -16.31 -9.82
CA LEU A 179 6.74 -16.01 -10.51
C LEU A 179 6.64 -16.21 -12.03
N ASN A 180 5.79 -17.14 -12.49
CA ASN A 180 5.58 -17.39 -13.92
C ASN A 180 4.70 -16.33 -14.63
N GLU A 181 3.73 -15.71 -13.94
CA GLU A 181 2.89 -14.66 -14.54
C GLU A 181 3.65 -13.32 -14.70
N ASN A 182 4.66 -13.06 -13.85
CA ASN A 182 5.53 -11.88 -13.99
C ASN A 182 6.49 -11.94 -15.20
N ALA A 183 6.68 -13.12 -15.81
CA ALA A 183 7.44 -13.24 -17.06
C ALA A 183 6.59 -12.95 -18.31
N LYS A 184 5.25 -13.00 -18.23
CA LYS A 184 4.37 -12.71 -19.38
C LYS A 184 4.02 -11.22 -19.52
N MET A 185 4.14 -10.43 -18.45
CA MET A 185 3.94 -8.97 -18.52
C MET A 185 5.15 -8.18 -19.05
N LYS A 186 6.24 -8.85 -19.45
CA LYS A 186 7.39 -8.21 -20.11
C LYS A 186 7.36 -8.22 -21.65
N MET A 187 6.25 -8.60 -22.27
CA MET A 187 6.11 -8.60 -23.74
C MET A 187 4.77 -8.04 -24.25
N CYS A 188 4.30 -6.92 -23.68
CA CYS A 188 3.35 -6.04 -24.38
C CYS A 188 3.68 -4.56 -24.13
N GLY A 189 4.39 -3.95 -25.07
CA GLY A 189 4.06 -2.60 -25.52
C GLY A 189 4.72 -1.43 -24.80
N SER A 190 6.03 -1.28 -25.01
CA SER A 190 6.62 0.05 -25.19
C SER A 190 5.99 0.75 -26.42
N SER A 191 5.02 1.63 -26.21
CA SER A 191 4.65 2.80 -27.03
C SER A 191 3.56 3.55 -26.24
N CYS A 192 3.69 4.80 -25.81
CA CYS A 192 4.00 5.95 -26.63
C CYS A 192 4.74 7.03 -25.81
N CYS A 193 5.87 7.49 -26.35
CA CYS A 193 6.30 8.87 -26.23
C CYS A 193 5.23 9.80 -26.85
N GLY A 194 5.21 11.06 -26.42
CA GLY A 194 4.26 12.06 -26.89
C GLY A 194 4.24 12.30 -28.41
N ALA A 195 3.06 12.62 -28.90
CA ALA A 195 2.76 13.43 -30.08
C ALA A 195 1.32 13.94 -29.82
N ALA A 196 1.06 15.24 -29.66
CA ALA A 196 0.96 16.21 -30.74
C ALA A 196 0.07 15.68 -31.89
N GLU A 197 -1.25 15.70 -31.68
CA GLU A 197 -2.22 15.58 -32.76
C GLU A 197 -2.38 16.94 -33.46
N THR A 198 -1.80 17.06 -34.64
CA THR A 198 -2.35 17.82 -35.78
C THR A 198 -2.89 16.74 -36.74
N ASN A 199 -3.95 16.85 -37.53
CA ASN A 199 -4.66 17.91 -38.28
C ASN A 199 -5.93 17.18 -38.88
N PRO A 200 -6.73 17.69 -39.85
CA PRO A 200 -7.08 19.04 -40.28
C PRO A 200 -8.61 19.28 -40.41
N THR A 201 -9.07 20.55 -40.52
CA THR A 201 -10.05 20.98 -41.54
C THR A 201 -10.31 22.50 -41.51
N ARG A 202 -10.28 23.08 -42.72
CA ARG A 202 -10.89 24.33 -43.21
C ARG A 202 -10.27 25.70 -42.85
N SER A 203 -9.42 26.15 -43.78
CA SER A 203 -9.56 27.39 -44.57
C SER A 203 -10.08 28.67 -43.89
N HIS A 204 -9.20 29.64 -43.66
CA HIS A 204 -9.19 30.92 -44.39
C HIS A 204 -7.92 31.74 -44.08
N GLU A 205 -7.46 32.48 -45.09
CA GLU A 205 -6.28 33.33 -45.17
C GLU A 205 -6.27 34.49 -44.15
N VAL A 206 -5.08 35.00 -43.80
CA VAL A 206 -4.54 36.31 -44.22
C VAL A 206 -3.24 36.62 -43.44
N ALA A 207 -2.29 37.25 -44.14
CA ALA A 207 -0.88 37.49 -43.88
C ALA A 207 -0.50 38.45 -42.71
N GLY A 208 0.77 38.40 -42.29
CA GLY A 208 1.44 39.56 -41.68
C GLY A 208 2.67 39.31 -40.79
N SER A 209 3.87 39.33 -41.40
CA SER A 209 5.11 39.99 -40.94
C SER A 209 5.97 39.43 -39.76
N ILE A 210 7.24 39.14 -40.09
CA ILE A 210 8.44 38.99 -39.22
C ILE A 210 9.25 40.31 -39.26
N PRO A 211 9.93 40.77 -38.19
CA PRO A 211 11.39 40.54 -37.99
C PRO A 211 11.74 40.38 -36.48
N GLY A 212 12.91 39.93 -35.98
CA GLY A 212 14.22 39.58 -36.49
C GLY A 212 15.09 39.08 -35.32
N LEU A 213 16.10 38.25 -35.60
CA LEU A 213 17.14 37.76 -34.69
C LEU A 213 18.48 38.39 -35.10
N PRO A 214 19.41 38.66 -34.16
CA PRO A 214 20.83 38.74 -34.47
C PRO A 214 21.62 37.52 -33.95
N GLU A 215 22.76 37.33 -34.61
CA GLU A 215 23.60 36.15 -34.70
C GLU A 215 24.53 35.86 -33.50
N CYS A 216 25.06 34.63 -33.51
CA CYS A 216 26.08 34.06 -32.64
C CYS A 216 27.42 34.83 -32.63
N VAL A 217 28.07 34.89 -31.45
CA VAL A 217 29.53 35.11 -31.34
C VAL A 217 30.13 34.05 -30.41
N LYS A 218 31.27 33.50 -30.84
CA LYS A 218 32.04 32.38 -30.28
C LYS A 218 32.83 32.75 -29.00
N ASP A 219 33.00 31.74 -28.14
CA ASP A 219 34.03 31.45 -27.12
C ASP A 219 35.38 32.19 -27.23
N PRO A 220 36.15 32.41 -26.11
CA PRO A 220 36.86 31.30 -25.45
C PRO A 220 37.20 31.37 -23.94
N ALA A 221 37.47 30.16 -23.42
CA ALA A 221 38.48 29.73 -22.45
C ALA A 221 38.51 30.26 -20.99
N LEU A 222 38.40 29.27 -20.08
CA LEU A 222 38.77 29.28 -18.67
C LEU A 222 40.26 29.60 -18.44
N PRO A 223 40.60 30.23 -17.30
CA PRO A 223 41.80 29.92 -16.54
C PRO A 223 41.59 28.75 -15.55
#